data_AF-A0ABD3X9V7-F1
#
_entry.id   AF-A0ABD3X9V7-F1
#
_cell.length_a   1.000
_cell.length_b   1.000
_cell.length_c   1.000
_cell.angle_alpha   90.00
_cell.angle_beta   90.00
_cell.angle_gamma   90.00
#
_symmetry.space_group_name_H-M   'P 1'
#
loop_
_entity.id
_entity.type
_entity.pdbx_description
1 polymer ?
#
loop_
_entity_poly.entity_id
_entity_poly.type
_entity_poly.pdbx_seq_one_letter_code
_entity_poly.pdbx_strand_id
1 'polypeptide(L)'
;MDFKTLEMKMFMCKTLWECNVDYDVNKISIDQLCVELRAGGVSKEHEMEVREKLGHIEALDLLDFLTYVPLFIMIHQSVINNPLDDSREK
;
A
#
# COMPACT_ATOMS: atom_id res chain seq x y z
N MET A 1 24.05 -11.66 -10.00
CA MET A 1 22.78 -11.36 -9.31
C MET A 1 22.83 -12.12 -7.99
N ASP A 2 22.72 -11.43 -6.85
CA ASP A 2 22.73 -12.11 -5.54
C ASP A 2 21.32 -12.62 -5.23
N PHE A 3 21.13 -13.93 -5.43
CA PHE A 3 19.84 -14.59 -5.22
C PHE A 3 19.39 -14.54 -3.75
N LYS A 4 20.32 -14.47 -2.79
CA LYS A 4 19.99 -14.39 -1.38
C LYS A 4 19.38 -13.03 -1.02
N THR A 5 19.97 -11.95 -1.53
CA THR A 5 19.40 -10.61 -1.38
C THR A 5 18.03 -10.50 -2.07
N LEU A 6 17.86 -11.12 -3.24
CA LEU A 6 16.58 -11.13 -3.94
C LEU A 6 15.51 -11.87 -3.12
N GLU A 7 15.82 -13.07 -2.62
CA GLU A 7 14.92 -13.87 -1.78
C GLU A 7 14.47 -13.08 -0.54
N MET A 8 15.42 -12.44 0.16
CA MET A 8 15.12 -11.61 1.32
C MET A 8 14.18 -10.45 0.99
N LYS A 9 14.42 -9.74 -0.13
CA LYS A 9 13.54 -8.64 -0.57
C LYS A 9 12.15 -9.13 -0.96
N MET A 10 12.07 -10.27 -1.64
CA MET A 10 10.81 -10.90 -2.03
C MET A 10 9.99 -11.28 -0.78
N PHE A 11 10.66 -11.85 0.23
CA PHE A 11 10.06 -12.18 1.52
C PHE A 11 9.50 -10.93 2.22
N MET A 12 10.28 -9.85 2.31
CA MET A 12 9.81 -8.59 2.91
C MET A 12 8.62 -7.99 2.15
N CYS A 13 8.64 -8.00 0.82
CA CYS A 13 7.51 -7.52 0.01
C CYS A 13 6.25 -8.37 0.25
N LYS A 14 6.41 -9.70 0.36
CA LYS A 14 5.30 -10.61 0.67
C LYS A 14 4.71 -10.34 2.05
N THR A 15 5.55 -10.13 3.06
CA THR A 15 5.09 -9.77 4.41
C THR A 15 4.33 -8.44 4.39
N LEU A 16 4.83 -7.44 3.68
CA LEU A 16 4.12 -6.15 3.55
C LEU A 16 2.78 -6.32 2.81
N TRP A 17 2.76 -7.11 1.73
CA TRP A 17 1.51 -7.47 1.03
C TRP A 17 0.49 -8.11 1.97
N GLU A 18 0.90 -9.09 2.77
CA GLU A 18 0.04 -9.79 3.72
C GLU A 18 -0.53 -8.85 4.80
N CYS A 19 0.10 -7.70 5.09
CA CYS A 19 -0.46 -6.69 5.99
C CYS A 19 -1.57 -5.82 5.38
N ASN A 20 -1.65 -5.74 4.04
CA ASN A 20 -2.58 -4.84 3.33
C ASN A 20 -3.74 -5.59 2.67
N VAL A 21 -3.55 -6.88 2.41
CA VAL A 21 -4.46 -7.68 1.61
C VAL A 21 -5.63 -8.21 2.44
N ASP A 22 -6.83 -8.25 1.84
CA ASP A 22 -7.92 -9.05 2.39
C ASP A 22 -7.59 -10.54 2.18
N TYR A 23 -7.54 -11.30 3.28
CA TYR A 23 -7.13 -12.72 3.28
C TYR A 23 -8.04 -13.61 2.42
N ASP A 24 -9.34 -13.30 2.31
CA ASP A 24 -10.29 -14.16 1.61
C ASP A 24 -10.16 -13.99 0.09
N VAL A 25 -9.89 -12.77 -0.38
CA VAL A 25 -9.82 -12.45 -1.82
C VAL A 25 -8.40 -12.31 -2.37
N ASN A 26 -7.39 -12.20 -1.50
CA ASN A 26 -6.00 -11.94 -1.85
C ASN A 26 -5.82 -10.76 -2.82
N LYS A 27 -6.58 -9.68 -2.58
CA LYS A 27 -6.48 -8.41 -3.32
C LYS A 27 -6.63 -7.22 -2.38
N ILE A 28 -6.15 -6.07 -2.83
CA ILE A 28 -6.34 -4.78 -2.16
C ILE A 28 -7.37 -3.98 -2.97
N SER A 29 -8.55 -3.74 -2.41
CA SER A 29 -9.56 -2.91 -3.07
C SER A 29 -9.08 -1.46 -3.17
N ILE A 30 -9.61 -0.70 -4.13
CA ILE A 30 -9.30 0.74 -4.24
C ILE A 30 -9.70 1.49 -2.97
N ASP A 31 -10.81 1.11 -2.33
CA ASP A 31 -11.23 1.71 -1.06
C ASP A 31 -10.23 1.42 0.07
N GLN A 32 -9.69 0.19 0.16
CA GLN A 32 -8.62 -0.12 1.11
C GLN A 32 -7.36 0.68 0.81
N LEU A 33 -6.96 0.79 -0.47
CA LEU A 33 -5.81 1.61 -0.87
C LEU A 33 -5.99 3.09 -0.45
N CYS A 34 -7.18 3.65 -0.60
CA CYS A 34 -7.48 5.01 -0.14
C CYS A 34 -7.31 5.15 1.39
N VAL A 35 -7.71 4.14 2.17
CA VAL A 35 -7.49 4.11 3.63
C VAL A 35 -6.00 4.10 3.95
N GLU A 36 -5.21 3.25 3.28
CA GLU A 36 -3.75 3.17 3.47
C GLU A 36 -3.07 4.50 3.10
N LEU A 37 -3.46 5.13 2.00
CA LEU A 37 -2.93 6.44 1.58
C LEU A 37 -3.16 7.51 2.65
N ARG A 38 -4.39 7.59 3.16
CA ARG A 38 -4.75 8.53 4.22
C ARG A 38 -3.99 8.25 5.51
N ALA A 39 -3.90 6.98 5.90
CA ALA A 39 -3.09 6.55 7.04
C ALA A 39 -1.61 6.91 6.86
N GLY A 40 -1.10 6.87 5.62
CA GLY A 40 0.24 7.31 5.25
C GLY A 40 0.45 8.83 5.23
N GLY A 41 -0.59 9.64 5.45
CA GLY A 41 -0.52 11.10 5.43
C GLY A 41 -0.62 11.72 4.03
N VAL A 42 -1.14 10.98 3.05
CA VAL A 42 -1.44 11.51 1.72
C VAL A 42 -2.66 12.42 1.79
N SER A 43 -2.58 13.59 1.15
CA SER A 43 -3.69 14.54 1.14
C SER A 43 -4.89 14.01 0.36
N LYS A 44 -6.09 14.49 0.69
CA LYS A 44 -7.33 14.08 0.06
C LYS A 44 -7.35 14.32 -1.46
N GLU A 45 -6.71 15.40 -1.92
CA GLU A 45 -6.60 15.71 -3.36
C GLU A 45 -5.82 14.62 -4.10
N HIS A 46 -4.68 14.20 -3.53
CA HIS A 46 -3.87 13.13 -4.11
C HIS A 46 -4.54 11.75 -3.97
N GLU A 47 -5.26 11.50 -2.87
CA GLU A 47 -6.10 10.29 -2.72
C GLU A 47 -7.12 10.20 -3.88
N MET A 48 -7.79 11.31 -4.19
CA MET A 48 -8.75 11.39 -5.29
C MET A 48 -8.08 11.19 -6.65
N GLU A 49 -6.91 11.77 -6.89
CA GLU A 49 -6.16 11.52 -8.12
C GLU A 49 -5.80 10.04 -8.29
N VAL A 50 -5.38 9.37 -7.21
CA VAL A 50 -5.09 7.93 -7.25
C VAL A 50 -6.35 7.14 -7.55
N ARG A 51 -7.48 7.49 -6.92
CA ARG A 51 -8.78 6.86 -7.18
C ARG A 51 -9.24 7.05 -8.63
N GLU A 52 -9.02 8.22 -9.22
CA GLU A 52 -9.34 8.46 -10.63
C GLU A 52 -8.43 7.66 -11.57
N LYS A 53 -7.12 7.66 -11.30
CA LYS A 53 -6.13 6.97 -12.14
C LYS A 53 -6.27 5.46 -12.07
N LEU A 54 -6.50 4.91 -10.88
CA LEU A 54 -6.59 3.47 -10.64
C LEU A 54 -8.03 2.96 -10.59
N GLY A 55 -9.05 3.82 -10.70
CA GLY A 55 -10.45 3.41 -10.59
C GLY A 55 -10.95 2.48 -11.70
N HIS A 56 -10.17 2.33 -12.78
CA HIS A 56 -10.41 1.31 -13.81
C HIS A 56 -9.97 -0.09 -13.37
N ILE A 57 -9.16 -0.19 -12.32
CA ILE A 57 -8.71 -1.42 -11.69
C ILE A 57 -9.64 -1.66 -10.50
N GLU A 58 -10.36 -2.78 -10.49
CA GLU A 58 -11.31 -3.08 -9.39
C GLU A 58 -10.58 -3.30 -8.05
N ALA A 59 -9.43 -3.96 -8.10
CA ALA A 59 -8.56 -4.22 -6.96
C ALA A 59 -7.16 -4.61 -7.44
N LEU A 60 -6.13 -4.26 -6.66
CA LEU A 60 -4.74 -4.62 -6.93
C LEU A 60 -4.51 -6.08 -6.57
N ASP A 61 -3.93 -6.85 -7.48
CA ASP A 61 -3.36 -8.15 -7.17
C ASP A 61 -1.87 -8.04 -6.74
N LEU A 62 -1.23 -9.18 -6.48
CA LEU A 62 0.16 -9.20 -6.02
C LEU A 62 1.12 -8.55 -7.03
N LEU A 63 0.91 -8.73 -8.34
CA LEU A 63 1.77 -8.16 -9.36
C LEU A 63 1.58 -6.64 -9.44
N ASP A 64 0.34 -6.18 -9.36
CA ASP A 64 0.03 -4.76 -9.27
C ASP A 64 0.69 -4.13 -8.02
N PHE A 65 0.63 -4.80 -6.88
CA PHE A 65 1.32 -4.36 -5.67
C PHE A 65 2.83 -4.27 -5.88
N LEU A 66 3.45 -5.27 -6.51
CA LEU A 66 4.89 -5.25 -6.79
C LEU A 66 5.30 -4.04 -7.64
N THR A 67 4.45 -3.59 -8.58
CA THR A 67 4.69 -2.34 -9.32
C THR A 67 4.61 -1.08 -8.47
N TYR A 68 3.90 -1.13 -7.34
CA TYR A 68 3.73 0.00 -6.43
C TYR A 68 4.41 -0.18 -5.06
N VAL A 69 5.28 -1.18 -4.87
CA VAL A 69 5.97 -1.47 -3.60
C VAL A 69 6.57 -0.23 -2.91
N PRO A 70 7.26 0.70 -3.62
CA PRO A 70 7.81 1.89 -2.98
C PRO A 70 6.75 2.74 -2.26
N LEU A 71 5.54 2.85 -2.82
CA LEU A 71 4.43 3.58 -2.21
C LEU A 71 4.01 2.94 -0.88
N PHE A 72 3.81 1.63 -0.86
CA PHE A 72 3.44 0.90 0.35
C PHE A 72 4.53 0.95 1.44
N ILE A 73 5.82 0.95 1.05
CA ILE A 73 6.92 1.15 2.00
C ILE A 73 6.83 2.55 2.64
N MET A 74 6.57 3.58 1.85
CA MET A 74 6.44 4.95 2.35
C MET A 74 5.24 5.12 3.29
N ILE A 75 4.08 4.55 2.92
CA ILE A 75 2.89 4.53 3.77
C ILE A 75 3.20 3.85 5.10
N HIS A 76 3.75 2.63 5.04
CA HIS A 76 4.07 1.84 6.23
C HIS A 76 5.05 2.55 7.17
N GLN A 77 6.09 3.18 6.61
CA GLN A 77 7.02 3.99 7.40
C GLN A 77 6.33 5.20 8.04
N SER A 78 5.46 5.89 7.31
CA SER A 78 4.71 7.04 7.82
C SER A 78 3.77 6.67 8.98
N VAL A 79 3.14 5.50 8.90
CA VAL A 79 2.32 4.95 9.98
C VAL A 79 3.17 4.57 11.20
N ILE A 80 4.28 3.86 11.01
CA ILE A 80 5.18 3.48 12.12
C ILE A 80 5.76 4.71 12.83
N ASN A 81 6.13 5.74 12.08
CA ASN A 81 6.76 6.94 12.64
C ASN A 81 5.82 7.77 13.52
N ASN A 82 4.51 7.77 13.23
CA ASN A 82 3.51 8.49 14.03
C ASN A 82 2.15 7.76 13.98
N PRO A 83 1.98 6.66 14.73
CA PRO A 83 0.84 5.76 14.58
C PRO A 83 -0.49 6.30 15.14
N LEU A 84 -0.45 7.34 15.99
CA LEU A 84 -1.62 7.94 16.65
C LEU A 84 -1.88 9.37 16.13
N ASP A 85 -1.49 9.63 14.88
CA ASP A 85 -1.59 10.94 14.26
C ASP A 85 -3.01 11.22 13.74
N ASP A 86 -3.88 11.69 14.63
CA ASP A 86 -5.28 12.00 14.29
C ASP A 86 -5.42 13.27 13.43
N SER A 87 -4.32 13.97 13.13
CA SER A 87 -4.36 15.12 12.21
C SER A 87 -4.63 14.71 10.75
N ARG A 88 -4.46 13.41 10.44
CA ARG A 88 -4.62 12.81 9.10
C ARG A 88 -6.08 12.57 8.69
N GLU A 89 -7.03 12.74 9.62
CA GLU A 89 -8.47 12.60 9.35
C GLU A 89 -9.13 13.87 8.77
N LYS A 90 -8.38 14.96 8.57
CA LYS A 90 -8.92 16.27 8.17
C LYS A 90 -8.99 16.49 6.66
#